data_AF-I0KHC2-F1
#
_entry.id   AF-I0KHC2-F1
#
_cell.length_a   1.000
_cell.length_b   1.000
_cell.length_c   1.000
_cell.angle_alpha   90.00
_cell.angle_beta   90.00
_cell.angle_gamma   90.00
#
_symmetry.space_group_name_H-M   'P 1'
#
loop_
_entity.id
_entity.type
_entity.pdbx_description
1 polymer ?
#
loop_
_entity_poly.entity_id
_entity_poly.type
_entity_poly.pdbx_seq_one_letter_code
_entity_poly.pdbx_strand_id
1 'polypeptide(L)'
;MEQKPKLLYEDLHGLLEFRGIKQGKIAEVMKMSYNNWYKTKQNNLRNLSINEIDELAMFLELPPEQVFSLCYAIYKRAWFERQNEAVAAEPTTH
;
A
#
# COMPACT_ATOMS: atom_id res chain seq x y z
N MET A 1 -26.57 -12.13 -11.96
CA MET A 1 -25.57 -11.08 -11.66
C MET A 1 -24.26 -11.79 -11.42
N GLU A 2 -23.28 -11.66 -12.31
CA GLU A 2 -21.93 -12.16 -12.04
C GLU A 2 -21.42 -11.48 -10.77
N GLN A 3 -21.18 -12.26 -9.72
CA GLN A 3 -20.49 -11.76 -8.56
C GLN A 3 -19.08 -11.40 -9.02
N LYS A 4 -18.81 -10.10 -9.17
CA LYS A 4 -17.44 -9.60 -9.33
C LYS A 4 -16.60 -10.25 -8.22
N PRO A 5 -15.47 -10.89 -8.53
CA PRO A 5 -14.66 -11.53 -7.51
C PRO A 5 -14.31 -10.49 -6.46
N LYS A 6 -14.80 -10.70 -5.24
CA LYS A 6 -14.42 -9.89 -4.09
C LYS A 6 -12.94 -10.17 -3.88
N LEU A 7 -12.08 -9.20 -4.18
CA LEU A 7 -10.67 -9.32 -3.81
C LEU A 7 -10.62 -9.65 -2.33
N LEU A 8 -9.92 -10.74 -1.96
CA LEU A 8 -9.85 -11.20 -0.57
C LEU A 8 -9.24 -10.14 0.36
N TYR A 9 -8.48 -9.20 -0.20
CA TYR A 9 -7.77 -8.13 0.51
C TYR A 9 -7.99 -6.80 -0.21
N GLU A 10 -8.29 -5.74 0.55
CA GLU A 10 -8.56 -4.40 0.02
C GLU A 10 -7.27 -3.66 -0.39
N ASP A 11 -6.16 -3.97 0.26
CA ASP A 11 -4.85 -3.37 0.04
C ASP A 11 -3.70 -4.26 0.55
N LEU A 12 -2.44 -3.80 0.38
CA LEU A 12 -1.26 -4.55 0.82
C LEU A 12 -1.27 -4.81 2.33
N HIS A 13 -1.72 -3.86 3.16
CA HIS A 13 -1.70 -4.04 4.62
C HIS A 13 -2.66 -5.15 5.05
N GLY A 14 -3.85 -5.19 4.47
CA GLY A 14 -4.81 -6.28 4.72
C GLY A 14 -4.26 -7.66 4.32
N LEU A 15 -3.56 -7.74 3.18
CA LEU A 15 -2.91 -8.98 2.75
C LEU A 15 -1.83 -9.44 3.76
N LEU A 16 -0.97 -8.51 4.19
CA LEU A 16 0.11 -8.82 5.13
C LEU A 16 -0.41 -9.28 6.49
N GLU A 17 -1.45 -8.61 7.00
CA GLU A 17 -2.10 -8.96 8.25
C GLU A 17 -2.76 -10.34 8.16
N PHE A 18 -3.52 -10.60 7.10
CA PHE A 18 -4.17 -11.90 6.88
C PHE A 18 -3.15 -13.05 6.83
N ARG A 19 -2.00 -12.83 6.18
CA ARG A 19 -0.93 -13.83 6.10
C ARG A 19 -0.04 -13.89 7.36
N GLY A 20 -0.30 -13.04 8.36
CA GLY A 20 0.52 -12.98 9.59
C GLY A 20 1.96 -12.52 9.35
N ILE A 21 2.21 -11.76 8.28
CA ILE A 21 3.55 -11.35 7.90
C ILE A 21 4.00 -10.15 8.74
N LYS A 22 5.10 -10.33 9.45
CA LYS A 22 5.67 -9.29 10.34
C LYS A 22 6.35 -8.19 9.53
N GLN A 23 6.24 -6.96 10.01
CA GLN A 23 6.86 -5.77 9.41
C GLN A 23 8.38 -5.93 9.22
N GLY A 24 9.05 -6.62 10.16
CA GLY A 24 10.49 -6.91 10.07
C GLY A 24 10.84 -7.78 8.86
N LYS A 25 9.98 -8.74 8.51
CA LYS A 25 10.20 -9.60 7.34
C LYS A 25 10.03 -8.83 6.03
N ILE A 26 9.11 -7.87 5.99
CA ILE A 26 8.92 -7.00 4.83
C ILE A 26 10.13 -6.12 4.58
N ALA A 27 10.66 -5.49 5.64
CA ALA A 27 11.88 -4.70 5.53
C ALA A 27 13.05 -5.53 4.98
N GLU A 28 13.21 -6.77 5.47
CA GLU A 28 14.22 -7.72 5.00
C GLU A 28 14.04 -8.07 3.51
N VAL A 29 12.82 -8.44 3.09
CA VAL A 29 12.49 -8.81 1.69
C VAL A 29 12.79 -7.65 0.75
N MET A 30 12.37 -6.44 1.12
CA MET A 30 12.60 -5.25 0.30
C MET A 30 14.03 -4.70 0.41
N LYS A 31 14.93 -5.42 1.09
CA LYS A 31 16.34 -5.06 1.27
C LYS A 31 16.53 -3.65 1.84
N MET A 32 15.65 -3.25 2.75
CA MET A 32 15.68 -1.95 3.40
C MET A 32 15.74 -2.07 4.92
N SER A 33 16.18 -0.99 5.59
CA SER A 33 16.14 -0.97 7.06
C SER A 33 14.71 -0.94 7.57
N TYR A 34 14.49 -1.48 8.78
CA TYR A 34 13.18 -1.42 9.44
C TYR A 34 12.64 0.01 9.57
N ASN A 35 13.53 0.96 9.86
CA ASN A 35 13.18 2.38 9.93
C ASN A 35 12.75 2.94 8.57
N ASN A 36 13.40 2.51 7.49
CA ASN A 36 12.99 2.92 6.14
C ASN A 36 11.61 2.36 5.78
N TRP A 37 11.39 1.07 6.06
CA TRP A 37 10.08 0.44 5.88
C TRP A 37 8.99 1.18 6.65
N TYR A 38 9.25 1.51 7.92
CA TYR A 38 8.30 2.25 8.75
C TYR A 38 7.96 3.63 8.15
N LYS A 39 8.95 4.37 7.66
CA LYS A 39 8.73 5.65 6.96
C LYS A 39 7.94 5.47 5.66
N THR A 40 8.27 4.45 4.87
CA THR A 40 7.55 4.11 3.63
C THR A 40 6.08 3.79 3.92
N LYS A 41 5.81 3.01 4.96
CA LYS A 41 4.45 2.71 5.44
C LYS A 41 3.71 3.96 5.89
N GLN A 42 4.34 4.82 6.71
CA GLN A 42 3.75 6.10 7.14
C GLN A 42 3.48 7.05 5.98
N ASN A 43 4.30 6.98 4.93
CA ASN A 43 4.11 7.75 3.71
C ASN A 43 3.16 7.06 2.70
N ASN A 44 2.30 6.16 3.17
CA ASN A 44 1.28 5.48 2.36
C ASN A 44 1.86 4.76 1.13
N LEU A 45 3.05 4.15 1.32
CA LEU A 45 3.80 3.44 0.28
C LEU A 45 4.18 4.30 -0.94
N ARG A 46 4.26 5.62 -0.74
CA ARG A 46 4.76 6.53 -1.79
C ARG A 46 6.26 6.31 -2.00
N ASN A 47 6.69 6.40 -3.26
CA ASN A 47 8.07 6.25 -3.71
C ASN A 47 8.66 4.83 -3.61
N LEU A 48 7.81 3.79 -3.63
CA LEU A 48 8.28 2.45 -3.91
C LEU A 48 8.81 2.37 -5.35
N SER A 49 10.01 1.82 -5.49
CA SER A 49 10.59 1.45 -6.77
C SER A 49 9.95 0.19 -7.32
N ILE A 50 10.07 0.00 -8.64
CA ILE A 50 9.61 -1.22 -9.31
C ILE A 50 10.33 -2.45 -8.75
N ASN A 51 11.63 -2.34 -8.44
CA ASN A 51 12.40 -3.44 -7.85
C ASN A 51 11.85 -3.85 -6.48
N GLU A 52 11.49 -2.89 -5.62
CA GLU A 52 10.89 -3.20 -4.31
C GLU A 52 9.53 -3.88 -4.43
N ILE A 53 8.74 -3.52 -5.46
CA ILE A 53 7.47 -4.19 -5.77
C ILE A 53 7.73 -5.62 -6.28
N ASP A 54 8.73 -5.81 -7.11
CA ASP A 54 9.08 -7.12 -7.67
C ASP A 54 9.59 -8.09 -6.59
N GLU A 55 10.45 -7.63 -5.68
CA GLU A 55 10.92 -8.42 -4.53
C GLU A 55 9.75 -8.82 -3.61
N LEU A 56 8.81 -7.90 -3.36
CA LEU A 56 7.58 -8.21 -2.63
C LEU A 56 6.71 -9.23 -3.37
N ALA A 57 6.58 -9.11 -4.70
CA ALA A 57 5.79 -10.00 -5.53
C ALA A 57 6.33 -11.43 -5.50
N MET A 58 7.65 -11.57 -5.66
CA MET A 58 8.33 -12.86 -5.50
C MET A 58 8.09 -13.47 -4.13
N PHE A 59 8.26 -12.70 -3.05
CA PHE A 59 8.05 -13.18 -1.69
C PHE A 59 6.59 -13.55 -1.39
N LEU A 60 5.63 -12.80 -1.94
CA LEU A 60 4.21 -13.06 -1.77
C LEU A 60 3.68 -14.13 -2.72
N GLU A 61 4.50 -14.62 -3.66
CA GLU A 61 4.10 -15.54 -4.72
C GLU A 61 2.88 -15.01 -5.50
N LEU A 62 2.91 -13.72 -5.84
CA LEU A 62 1.87 -13.02 -6.57
C LEU A 62 2.45 -12.33 -7.82
N PRO A 63 1.64 -12.09 -8.86
CA PRO A 63 2.06 -11.27 -9.99
C PRO A 63 2.47 -9.84 -9.55
N PRO A 64 3.55 -9.26 -10.10
CA PRO A 64 3.98 -7.90 -9.76
C PRO A 64 2.89 -6.84 -9.94
N GLU A 65 2.03 -6.98 -10.95
CA GLU A 65 0.91 -6.07 -11.20
C GLU A 65 -0.14 -6.11 -10.10
N GLN A 66 -0.36 -7.29 -9.51
CA GLN A 66 -1.27 -7.44 -8.38
C GLN A 66 -0.69 -6.76 -7.14
N VAL A 67 0.59 -6.95 -6.85
CA VAL A 67 1.27 -6.28 -5.72
C VAL A 67 1.29 -4.77 -5.93
N PHE A 68 1.60 -4.30 -7.14
CA PHE A 68 1.50 -2.89 -7.49
C PHE A 68 0.10 -2.34 -7.21
N SER A 69 -0.94 -3.04 -7.64
CA SER A 69 -2.34 -2.62 -7.43
C SER A 69 -2.70 -2.50 -5.96
N LEU A 70 -2.21 -3.44 -5.12
CA LEU A 70 -2.41 -3.42 -3.67
C LEU A 70 -1.65 -2.26 -3.00
N CYS A 71 -0.43 -1.96 -3.43
CA CYS A 71 0.32 -0.78 -2.98
C CYS A 71 -0.38 0.52 -3.40
N TYR A 72 -0.84 0.57 -4.66
CA TYR A 72 -1.50 1.74 -5.24
C TYR A 72 -2.84 2.03 -4.55
N ALA A 73 -3.57 1.01 -4.09
CA ALA A 73 -4.80 1.20 -3.32
C ALA A 73 -4.56 2.04 -2.05
N ILE A 74 -3.46 1.79 -1.33
CA ILE A 74 -3.05 2.55 -0.12
C ILE A 74 -2.73 3.99 -0.50
N TYR A 75 -1.87 4.18 -1.51
CA TYR A 75 -1.52 5.50 -1.99
C TYR A 75 -2.76 6.32 -2.42
N LYS A 76 -3.65 5.70 -3.20
CA LYS A 76 -4.86 6.33 -3.75
C LYS A 76 -5.81 6.77 -2.65
N ARG A 77 -6.05 5.92 -1.63
CA ARG A 77 -6.87 6.25 -0.46
C ARG A 77 -6.33 7.48 0.26
N ALA A 78 -5.05 7.47 0.60
CA ALA A 78 -4.39 8.59 1.28
C ALA A 78 -4.28 9.86 0.42
N TRP A 79 -4.33 9.75 -0.91
CA TRP A 79 -4.39 10.90 -1.80
C TRP A 79 -5.78 11.56 -1.75
N PHE A 80 -6.85 10.77 -1.81
CA PHE A 80 -8.22 11.29 -1.68
C PHE A 80 -8.50 11.92 -0.32
N GLU A 81 -8.03 11.31 0.77
CA GLU A 81 -8.18 11.86 2.12
C GLU A 81 -7.58 13.26 2.21
N ARG A 82 -6.35 13.45 1.70
CA ARG A 82 -5.70 14.75 1.66
C ARG A 82 -6.43 15.79 0.80
N GLN A 83 -7.01 15.38 -0.33
CA GLN A 83 -7.81 16.29 -1.16
C GLN A 83 -9.09 16.72 -0.44
N ASN A 84 -9.78 15.78 0.22
CA ASN A 84 -10.99 16.07 0.98
C ASN A 84 -10.71 16.98 2.18
N GLU A 85 -9.60 16.78 2.88
CA GLU A 85 -9.14 17.66 3.96
C GLU A 85 -8.83 19.07 3.47
N ALA A 86 -8.16 19.19 2.31
CA ALA A 86 -7.86 20.50 1.71
C ALA A 86 -9.13 21.26 1.32
N VAL A 87 -10.12 20.59 0.73
CA VAL A 87 -11.42 21.18 0.39
C VAL A 87 -12.21 21.58 1.64
N ALA A 88 -12.14 20.80 2.73
CA ALA A 88 -12.80 21.13 3.99
C ALA A 88 -12.13 22.29 4.75
N ALA A 89 -10.87 22.61 4.45
CA ALA A 89 -10.10 23.67 5.09
C ALA A 89 -10.20 25.03 4.36
N GLU A 90 -10.79 25.10 3.16
CA GLU A 90 -11.04 26.37 2.49
C GLU A 90 -12.17 27.12 3.22
N PRO A 91 -11.92 28.32 3.79
CA PRO A 91 -12.97 29.10 4.41
C PRO A 91 -13.94 29.54 3.31
N THR A 92 -15.23 29.20 3.46
CA THR A 92 -16.32 29.79 2.68
C THR A 92 -16.26 31.31 2.85
N THR A 93 -15.67 31.99 1.87
CA THR A 93 -15.78 33.43 1.70
C THR A 93 -17.21 33.73 1.27
N HIS A 94 -18.06 34.00 2.26
CA HIS A 94 -19.34 34.69 2.10
C HIS A 94 -19.13 36.18 1.89
#